data_AF-A0A0F4VLQ1-F1
#
_entry.id   AF-A0A0F4VLQ1-F1
#
_cell.length_a   1.000
_cell.length_b   1.000
_cell.length_c   1.000
_cell.angle_alpha   90.00
_cell.angle_beta   90.00
_cell.angle_gamma   90.00
#
_symmetry.space_group_name_H-M   'P 1'
#
loop_
_entity.id
_entity.type
_entity.pdbx_description
1 polymer ?
#
loop_
_entity_poly.entity_id
_entity_poly.type
_entity_poly.pdbx_seq_one_letter_code
_entity_poly.pdbx_strand_id
1 'polypeptide(L)' 'MKLKQKELDKIASVSRKRNVMIEFTEDGQCIRIYPEFDARTDIEPPEEPYDKEIRL' A
#
# COMPACT_ATOMS: atom_id res chain seq x y z
N MET A 1 7.66 -13.83 -7.94
CA MET A 1 6.76 -12.67 -7.73
C MET A 1 5.40 -13.21 -7.30
N LYS A 2 4.96 -12.97 -6.05
CA LYS A 2 3.78 -13.62 -5.44
C LYS A 2 2.49 -12.79 -5.55
N LEU A 3 2.26 -12.10 -6.67
CA LEU A 3 0.99 -11.41 -6.94
C LEU A 3 0.06 -12.33 -7.72
N LYS A 4 -1.20 -12.42 -7.33
CA LYS A 4 -2.22 -13.19 -8.07
C LYS A 4 -2.58 -12.44 -9.35
N GLN A 5 -2.98 -13.17 -10.39
CA GLN A 5 -3.38 -12.57 -11.68
C GLN A 5 -4.41 -11.44 -11.51
N LYS A 6 -5.43 -11.65 -10.66
CA LYS A 6 -6.46 -10.65 -10.37
C LYS A 6 -5.89 -9.34 -9.79
N GLU A 7 -4.84 -9.42 -8.98
CA GLU A 7 -4.18 -8.25 -8.40
C GLU A 7 -3.37 -7.51 -9.46
N LEU A 8 -2.66 -8.25 -10.32
CA LEU A 8 -1.95 -7.72 -11.47
C LEU A 8 -2.90 -7.01 -12.46
N ASP A 9 -4.06 -7.60 -12.74
CA ASP A 9 -5.07 -7.00 -13.63
C ASP A 9 -5.61 -5.69 -13.04
N LYS A 10 -5.85 -5.65 -11.73
CA LYS A 10 -6.26 -4.44 -11.02
C LYS A 10 -5.18 -3.36 -11.07
N ILE A 11 -3.92 -3.72 -10.80
CA ILE A 11 -2.78 -2.80 -10.91
C ILE A 11 -2.68 -2.25 -12.33
N ALA A 12 -2.73 -3.11 -13.36
CA ALA A 12 -2.62 -2.71 -14.76
C ALA A 12 -3.77 -1.80 -15.21
N SER A 13 -4.97 -1.97 -14.65
CA SER A 13 -6.11 -1.09 -14.93
C SER A 13 -5.93 0.30 -14.30
N VAL A 14 -5.39 0.38 -13.08
CA VAL A 14 -5.22 1.64 -12.34
C VAL A 14 -3.98 2.40 -12.80
N SER A 15 -2.86 1.70 -13.03
CA SER A 15 -1.56 2.28 -13.39
C SER A 15 -1.57 3.07 -14.70
N ARG A 16 -2.57 2.83 -15.57
CA ARG A 16 -2.79 3.62 -16.79
C ARG A 16 -3.25 5.05 -16.52
N LYS A 17 -3.83 5.32 -15.35
CA LYS A 17 -4.48 6.60 -15.02
C LYS A 17 -3.86 7.27 -13.78
N ARG A 18 -3.35 6.49 -12.84
CA ARG A 18 -2.84 6.94 -11.55
C ARG A 18 -1.60 6.14 -11.18
N ASN A 19 -0.76 6.68 -10.29
CA ASN A 19 0.34 5.89 -9.76
C ASN A 19 -0.19 4.82 -8.79
N VAL A 20 0.60 3.77 -8.62
CA VAL A 20 0.31 2.68 -7.69
C VAL A 20 1.57 2.42 -6.89
N MET A 21 1.47 2.43 -5.56
CA MET A 21 2.56 2.03 -4.68
C MET A 21 2.35 0.58 -4.25
N ILE A 22 3.42 -0.21 -4.28
CA ILE A 22 3.41 -1.60 -3.88
C ILE A 22 4.51 -1.80 -2.85
N GLU A 23 4.12 -2.25 -1.66
CA GLU A 23 5.04 -2.59 -0.58
C GLU A 23 5.40 -4.07 -0.67
N PHE A 24 6.70 -4.33 -0.75
CA PHE A 24 7.27 -5.67 -0.66
C PHE A 24 8.03 -5.84 0.64
N THR A 25 7.99 -7.05 1.21
CA THR A 25 8.97 -7.49 2.20
C THR A 25 10.37 -7.60 1.57
N GLU A 26 11.40 -7.68 2.40
CA GLU A 26 12.77 -7.97 1.94
C GLU A 26 12.89 -9.30 1.18
N ASP A 27 12.06 -10.30 1.52
CA ASP A 27 11.99 -11.59 0.80
C ASP A 27 11.11 -11.55 -0.46
N GLY A 28 10.64 -10.36 -0.87
CA GLY A 28 9.95 -10.12 -2.14
C GLY A 28 8.47 -10.53 -2.15
N GLN A 29 7.84 -10.66 -0.97
CA GLN A 29 6.40 -10.87 -0.83
C GLN A 29 5.67 -9.53 -0.84
N CYS A 30 4.59 -9.43 -1.60
CA CYS A 30 3.76 -8.24 -1.58
C CYS A 30 2.94 -8.21 -0.28
N ILE A 31 3.07 -7.14 0.50
CA ILE A 31 2.33 -6.94 1.75
C ILE A 31 1.11 -6.06 1.49
N ARG A 32 1.26 -5.03 0.64
CA ARG A 32 0.22 -4.03 0.44
C ARG A 32 0.32 -3.38 -0.93
N ILE A 33 -0.84 -3.05 -1.49
CA ILE A 33 -1.00 -2.31 -2.75
C ILE A 33 -1.85 -1.09 -2.45
N TYR A 34 -1.32 0.11 -2.71
CA TYR A 34 -2.04 1.37 -2.62
C TYR A 34 -2.42 1.82 -4.03
N PRO A 35 -3.66 1.56 -4.47
CA PRO A 35 -4.13 2.10 -5.74
C PRO A 35 -4.27 3.61 -5.62
N GLU A 36 -3.90 4.33 -6.67
CA GLU A 36 -4.04 5.79 -6.77
C GLU A 36 -3.14 6.62 -5.85
N PHE A 37 -1.97 6.08 -5.50
CA PHE A 37 -0.99 6.75 -4.64
C PHE A 37 -0.49 8.08 -5.23
N ASP A 38 -0.60 9.16 -4.48
CA ASP A 38 0.01 10.45 -4.79
C ASP A 38 1.07 10.79 -3.74
N ALA A 39 2.34 10.74 -4.15
CA ALA A 39 3.48 11.01 -3.28
C ALA A 39 3.49 12.42 -2.66
N ARG A 40 2.63 13.35 -3.10
CA ARG A 40 2.55 14.70 -2.51
C ARG A 40 1.56 14.77 -1.36
N THR A 41 0.54 13.92 -1.35
CA THR A 41 -0.56 13.96 -0.36
C THR A 41 -0.59 12.73 0.53
N ASP A 42 -0.06 11.59 0.06
CA ASP A 42 -0.15 10.30 0.73
C ASP A 42 1.18 9.90 1.41
N ILE A 43 2.11 10.86 1.55
CA ILE A 43 3.39 10.66 2.25
C ILE A 43 3.21 10.58 3.77
N GLU A 44 2.12 11.11 4.32
CA GLU A 44 1.85 10.97 5.75
C GLU A 44 1.43 9.52 6.03
N PRO A 45 2.24 8.75 6.79
CA PRO A 45 1.82 7.43 7.22
C PRO A 45 0.52 7.60 8.03
N PRO A 46 -0.48 6.72 7.83
CA PRO A 46 -1.67 6.77 8.67
C PRO A 46 -1.23 6.71 10.13
N GLU A 47 -1.68 7.67 10.95
CA GLU A 47 -1.40 7.65 12.39
C GLU A 47 -1.79 6.27 12.94
N GLU A 48 -0.82 5.54 13.49
CA GLU A 48 -1.14 4.35 14.26
C GLU A 48 -2.09 4.75 15.39
N PRO A 49 -3.12 3.95 15.71
CA PRO A 49 -3.89 4.16 16.92
C PRO A 49 -2.98 3.80 18.10
N TYR A 50 -2.07 4.70 18.48
CA TYR A 50 -1.28 4.57 19.70
C TYR A 50 -2.24 4.39 20.86
N ASP A 51 -2.03 3.27 21.57
CA ASP A 51 -2.75 2.82 22.75
C ASP A 51 -3.16 3.99 23.67
N LYS A 52 -4.40 4.45 23.50
CA LYS A 52 -5.11 5.16 24.56
C LYS A 52 -5.51 4.09 25.58
N GLU A 53 -4.61 3.82 26.53
CA GLU A 53 -4.87 3.54 27.96
C GLU A 53 -3.76 2.70 28.59
N ILE A 54 -2.60 3.32 28.87
CA ILE A 54 -1.92 3.02 30.13
C ILE A 54 -2.44 4.05 31.13
N ARG A 55 -3.48 3.68 31.88
CA ARG A 55 -3.77 4.34 33.16
C ARG A 55 -3.03 3.56 34.24
N LEU A 56 -2.16 4.31 34.92
CA LEU A 56 -1.35 3.98 36.10
C LEU A 56 -2.15 3.26 37.18
#